data_AF-A0A2P2D9G6-F1
#
_entry.id   AF-A0A2P2D9G6-F1
#
_cell.length_a   1.000
_cell.length_b   1.000
_cell.length_c   1.000
_cell.angle_alpha   90.00
_cell.angle_beta   90.00
_cell.angle_gamma   90.00
#
_symmetry.space_group_name_H-M   'P 1'
#
loop_
_entity.id
_entity.type
_entity.pdbx_description
1 polymer ?
#
loop_
_entity_poly.entity_id
_entity_poly.type
_entity_poly.pdbx_seq_one_letter_code
_entity_poly.pdbx_strand_id
1 'polypeptide(L)'
;MNRDPFLLFLKEQKLYKNLTSVSKLISISFLVIYLYLLFSSRYTASPLIVVINYLAIFTGFSGLIRFKYFEIPSILLSVSEMGLDSPFYQLKPEEKKHVWRKSGKEVELPLNPSPDWIVSTLQLNDRFPWKRIGKFYLGFYLTVICISLYYLTSVYLETGFQN
;
A
#
# COMPACT_ATOMS: atom_id res chain seq x y z
N MET A 1 -0.67 28.41 -5.68
CA MET A 1 0.29 27.69 -6.55
C MET A 1 -0.40 26.43 -7.07
N ASN A 2 -1.13 26.54 -8.18
CA ASN A 2 -1.96 25.48 -8.75
C ASN A 2 -1.09 24.30 -9.18
N ARG A 3 -1.06 23.26 -8.35
CA ARG A 3 -0.47 21.97 -8.73
C ARG A 3 -1.50 21.27 -9.61
N ASP A 4 -1.12 20.98 -10.85
CA ASP A 4 -1.93 20.22 -11.80
C ASP A 4 -2.49 18.94 -11.12
N PRO A 5 -3.82 18.79 -11.03
CA PRO A 5 -4.47 17.63 -10.41
C PRO A 5 -3.99 16.30 -10.98
N PHE A 6 -3.68 16.27 -12.28
CA PHE A 6 -3.20 15.06 -12.94
C PHE A 6 -1.80 14.68 -12.46
N LEU A 7 -0.91 15.65 -12.24
CA LEU A 7 0.42 15.39 -11.70
C LEU A 7 0.37 14.83 -10.27
N LEU A 8 -0.59 15.29 -9.45
CA LEU A 8 -0.80 14.74 -8.11
C LEU A 8 -1.24 13.28 -8.17
N PHE A 9 -2.16 12.95 -9.08
CA PHE A 9 -2.56 11.58 -9.36
C PHE A 9 -1.37 10.72 -9.82
N LEU A 10 -0.54 11.20 -10.75
CA LEU A 10 0.63 10.45 -11.21
C LEU A 10 1.64 10.20 -10.10
N LYS A 11 1.84 11.17 -9.20
CA LYS A 11 2.69 11.01 -8.01
C LYS A 11 2.15 9.93 -7.08
N GLU A 12 0.84 9.90 -6.87
CA GLU A 12 0.18 8.85 -6.08
C GLU A 12 0.41 7.45 -6.70
N GLN A 13 0.24 7.31 -8.01
CA GLN A 13 0.47 6.05 -8.71
C GLN A 13 1.95 5.61 -8.65
N LYS A 14 2.89 6.56 -8.77
CA LYS A 14 4.32 6.28 -8.61
C LYS A 14 4.65 5.82 -7.19
N LEU A 15 4.06 6.46 -6.18
CA LEU A 15 4.24 6.08 -4.77
C LEU A 15 3.73 4.65 -4.53
N TYR A 16 2.54 4.30 -5.04
CA TYR A 16 2.00 2.95 -4.95
C TYR A 16 2.94 1.91 -5.56
N LYS A 17 3.45 2.17 -6.77
CA LYS A 17 4.40 1.27 -7.46
C LYS A 17 5.68 1.11 -6.65
N ASN A 18 6.26 2.20 -6.15
CA ASN A 18 7.48 2.17 -5.35
C ASN A 18 7.30 1.39 -4.05
N LEU A 19 6.23 1.66 -3.29
CA LEU A 19 5.92 0.94 -2.05
C LEU A 19 5.70 -0.56 -2.30
N THR A 20 5.07 -0.90 -3.42
CA THR A 20 4.88 -2.30 -3.82
C THR A 20 6.21 -2.99 -4.12
N SER A 21 7.10 -2.34 -4.88
CA SER A 21 8.43 -2.88 -5.17
C SER A 21 9.26 -3.06 -3.89
N VAL A 22 9.30 -2.06 -3.01
CA VAL A 22 10.04 -2.11 -1.74
C VAL A 22 9.52 -3.24 -0.86
N SER A 23 8.21 -3.35 -0.71
CA SER A 23 7.60 -4.41 0.09
C SER A 23 7.86 -5.80 -0.47
N LYS A 24 7.83 -5.98 -1.80
CA LYS A 24 8.22 -7.25 -2.42
C LYS A 24 9.68 -7.61 -2.12
N LEU A 25 10.58 -6.62 -2.21
CA LEU A 25 11.99 -6.82 -1.88
C LEU A 25 12.16 -7.24 -0.42
N ILE A 26 11.52 -6.55 0.52
CA ILE A 26 11.54 -6.92 1.95
C ILE A 26 11.01 -8.34 2.17
N SER A 27 9.87 -8.70 1.55
CA SER A 27 9.31 -10.05 1.65
C SER A 27 10.27 -11.12 1.13
N ILE A 28 10.92 -10.88 0.00
CA ILE A 28 11.91 -11.81 -0.58
C ILE A 28 13.11 -11.93 0.35
N SER A 29 13.63 -10.81 0.88
CA SER A 29 14.74 -10.82 1.83
C SER A 29 14.43 -11.66 3.07
N PHE A 30 13.25 -11.47 3.68
CA PHE A 30 12.85 -12.29 4.82
C PHE A 30 12.64 -13.76 4.47
N LEU A 31 12.13 -14.07 3.27
CA LEU A 31 12.01 -15.45 2.80
C LEU A 31 13.38 -16.12 2.65
N VAL A 32 14.38 -15.42 2.10
CA VAL A 32 15.74 -15.96 1.97
C VAL A 32 16.36 -16.23 3.34
N ILE A 33 16.22 -15.29 4.28
CA ILE A 33 16.70 -15.46 5.67
C ILE A 33 15.99 -16.65 6.35
N TYR A 34 14.67 -16.76 6.17
CA TYR A 34 13.89 -17.87 6.69
C TYR A 34 14.37 -19.22 6.15
N LEU A 35 14.56 -19.34 4.83
CA LEU A 35 15.06 -20.57 4.20
C LEU A 35 16.47 -20.92 4.70
N TYR A 36 17.35 -19.93 4.81
CA TYR A 36 18.70 -20.12 5.38
C TYR A 36 18.64 -20.72 6.79
N LEU A 37 17.79 -20.18 7.66
CA LEU A 37 17.63 -20.70 9.02
C LEU A 37 16.97 -22.08 9.05
N LEU A 38 15.99 -22.35 8.19
CA LEU A 38 15.28 -23.63 8.15
C LEU A 38 16.19 -24.80 7.75
N PHE A 39 17.13 -24.57 6.84
CA PHE A 39 18.11 -25.59 6.41
C PHE A 39 19.39 -25.59 7.25
N SER A 40 19.56 -24.65 8.18
CA SER A 40 20.62 -24.68 9.17
C SER A 40 20.22 -25.63 10.30
N SER A 41 20.91 -26.77 10.42
CA SER A 41 20.57 -27.90 11.30
C SER A 41 20.46 -27.57 12.81
N ARG A 42 20.79 -26.33 13.21
CA ARG A 42 20.85 -25.88 14.60
C ARG A 42 19.70 -24.96 15.02
N TYR A 43 18.82 -24.54 14.10
CA TYR A 43 17.87 -23.44 14.36
C TYR A 43 16.40 -23.83 14.45
N THR A 44 16.03 -25.08 14.16
CA THR A 44 14.64 -25.54 14.08
C THR A 44 13.81 -25.34 15.36
N ALA A 45 14.45 -25.03 16.50
CA ALA A 45 13.80 -24.73 17.79
C ALA A 45 14.07 -23.29 18.32
N SER A 46 14.69 -22.41 17.54
CA SER A 46 15.06 -21.06 17.99
C SER A 46 13.87 -20.08 17.97
N PRO A 47 13.68 -19.25 19.01
CA PRO A 47 12.68 -18.17 19.03
C PRO A 47 12.79 -17.21 17.82
N LEU A 48 13.96 -17.12 17.18
CA LEU A 48 14.18 -16.29 15.99
C LEU A 48 13.33 -16.73 14.78
N ILE A 49 13.09 -18.04 14.59
CA ILE A 49 12.23 -18.54 13.52
C ILE A 49 10.79 -18.04 13.71
N VAL A 50 10.32 -18.00 14.96
CA VAL A 50 9.00 -17.49 15.31
C VAL A 50 8.89 -16.01 14.97
N VAL A 51 9.89 -15.20 15.34
CA VAL A 51 9.94 -13.76 15.01
C VAL A 51 9.90 -13.51 13.49
N ILE A 52 10.65 -14.30 12.71
CA ILE A 52 10.68 -14.17 11.25
C ILE A 52 9.34 -14.56 10.61
N ASN A 53 8.69 -15.62 11.10
CA ASN A 53 7.35 -16.00 10.66
C ASN A 53 6.31 -14.92 10.95
N TYR A 54 6.34 -14.32 12.16
CA TYR A 54 5.47 -13.19 12.48
C TYR A 54 5.72 -11.99 11.57
N LEU A 55 6.98 -11.68 11.25
CA LEU A 55 7.32 -10.60 10.32
C LEU A 55 6.82 -10.87 8.90
N ALA A 56 6.90 -12.11 8.43
CA ALA A 56 6.37 -12.51 7.14
C ALA A 56 4.83 -12.33 7.07
N ILE A 57 4.11 -12.81 8.08
CA ILE A 57 2.65 -12.64 8.21
C ILE A 57 2.29 -11.15 8.28
N PHE A 58 2.99 -10.37 9.10
CA PHE A 58 2.77 -8.94 9.26
C PHE A 58 3.01 -8.17 7.96
N THR A 59 4.04 -8.55 7.20
CA THR A 59 4.32 -8.01 5.86
C THR A 59 3.19 -8.35 4.87
N GLY A 60 2.65 -9.57 4.95
CA GLY A 60 1.49 -10.00 4.16
C GLY A 60 0.24 -9.16 4.45
N PHE A 61 -0.13 -8.99 5.73
CA PHE A 61 -1.26 -8.14 6.14
C PHE A 61 -1.06 -6.67 5.72
N SER A 62 0.16 -6.16 5.82
CA SER A 62 0.51 -4.81 5.36
C SER A 62 0.28 -4.63 3.86
N GLY A 63 0.53 -5.68 3.07
CA GLY A 63 0.20 -5.73 1.65
C GLY A 63 -1.29 -5.49 1.37
N LEU A 64 -2.18 -6.11 2.15
CA LEU A 64 -3.62 -5.94 2.04
C LEU A 64 -4.07 -4.52 2.36
N ILE A 65 -3.56 -3.95 3.46
CA ILE A 65 -3.90 -2.58 3.87
C ILE A 65 -3.38 -1.58 2.83
N ARG A 66 -2.18 -1.77 2.29
CA ARG A 66 -1.65 -0.95 1.18
C ARG A 66 -2.55 -1.05 -0.05
N PHE A 67 -2.94 -2.27 -0.43
CA PHE A 67 -3.83 -2.47 -1.57
C PHE A 67 -5.13 -1.68 -1.38
N LYS A 68 -5.78 -1.81 -0.21
CA LYS A 68 -7.01 -1.07 0.11
C LYS A 68 -6.81 0.45 0.18
N TYR A 69 -5.65 0.91 0.64
CA TYR A 69 -5.31 2.34 0.64
C TYR A 69 -5.26 2.92 -0.78
N PHE A 70 -4.70 2.20 -1.75
CA PHE A 70 -4.51 2.69 -3.13
C PHE A 70 -5.60 2.22 -4.11
N GLU A 71 -6.58 1.46 -3.64
CA GLU A 71 -7.65 0.85 -4.46
C GLU A 71 -8.41 1.89 -5.27
N ILE A 72 -8.76 3.03 -4.66
CA ILE A 72 -9.39 4.16 -5.37
C ILE A 72 -8.45 5.37 -5.33
N PRO A 73 -8.16 5.98 -6.50
CA PRO A 73 -7.41 7.22 -6.59
C PRO A 73 -8.02 8.33 -5.72
N SER A 74 -7.17 9.13 -5.06
CA SER A 74 -7.64 10.19 -4.15
C SER A 74 -8.49 11.24 -4.88
N ILE A 75 -8.19 11.49 -6.15
CA ILE A 75 -8.95 12.39 -7.02
C ILE A 75 -10.38 11.93 -7.32
N LEU A 76 -10.65 10.61 -7.28
CA LEU A 76 -12.01 10.08 -7.41
C LEU A 76 -12.72 10.09 -6.07
N LEU A 77 -12.01 9.86 -4.96
CA LEU A 77 -12.56 9.97 -3.61
C LEU A 77 -13.08 11.39 -3.33
N SER A 78 -12.36 12.42 -3.77
CA SER A 78 -12.77 13.82 -3.58
C SER A 78 -14.09 14.18 -4.27
N VAL A 79 -14.58 13.38 -5.23
CA VAL A 79 -15.90 13.60 -5.84
C VAL A 79 -17.03 13.46 -4.82
N SER A 80 -16.88 12.58 -3.82
CA SER A 80 -17.88 12.43 -2.76
C SER A 80 -17.99 13.65 -1.85
N GLU A 81 -16.87 14.37 -1.64
CA GLU A 81 -16.81 15.52 -0.74
C GLU A 81 -17.06 16.85 -1.46
N MET A 82 -16.58 16.98 -2.71
CA MET A 82 -16.56 18.24 -3.46
C MET A 82 -17.52 18.27 -4.65
N GLY A 83 -18.15 17.15 -5.00
CA GLY A 83 -19.05 17.07 -6.14
C GLY A 83 -18.40 17.54 -7.45
N LEU A 84 -19.05 18.49 -8.13
CA LEU A 84 -18.57 19.08 -9.39
C LEU A 84 -17.29 19.92 -9.21
N ASP A 85 -17.02 20.41 -8.01
CA ASP A 85 -15.81 21.19 -7.70
C ASP A 85 -14.57 20.29 -7.51
N SER A 86 -14.76 18.96 -7.55
CA SER A 86 -13.66 18.01 -7.43
C SER A 86 -12.59 18.22 -8.50
N PRO A 87 -11.29 18.08 -8.15
CA PRO A 87 -10.18 18.16 -9.12
C PRO A 87 -10.33 17.17 -10.30
N PHE A 88 -11.12 16.11 -10.15
CA PHE A 88 -11.46 15.21 -11.24
C PHE A 88 -12.13 15.93 -12.43
N TYR A 89 -13.01 16.90 -12.17
CA TYR A 89 -13.74 17.59 -13.22
C TYR A 89 -12.88 18.59 -14.01
N GLN A 90 -11.77 19.03 -13.41
CA GLN A 90 -10.78 19.94 -14.01
C GLN A 90 -9.86 19.22 -15.03
N LEU A 91 -9.85 17.88 -15.02
CA LEU A 91 -9.03 17.07 -15.92
C LEU A 91 -9.52 17.09 -17.37
N LYS A 92 -8.60 16.90 -18.31
CA LYS A 92 -8.93 16.67 -19.74
C LYS A 92 -9.64 15.32 -19.92
N PRO A 93 -10.45 15.13 -20.98
CA PRO A 93 -11.18 13.88 -21.22
C PRO A 93 -10.30 12.61 -21.17
N GLU A 94 -9.11 12.67 -21.76
CA GLU A 94 -8.18 11.53 -21.78
C GLU A 94 -7.58 11.24 -20.39
N GLU A 95 -7.33 12.27 -19.60
CA GLU A 95 -6.86 12.14 -18.22
C GLU A 95 -7.96 11.54 -17.32
N LYS A 96 -9.22 11.95 -17.51
CA LYS A 96 -10.38 11.38 -16.80
C LYS A 96 -10.51 9.88 -17.08
N LYS A 97 -10.42 9.46 -18.34
CA LYS A 97 -10.42 8.04 -18.73
C LYS A 97 -9.25 7.28 -18.07
N HIS A 98 -8.06 7.89 -18.04
CA HIS A 98 -6.89 7.26 -17.43
C HIS A 98 -7.04 7.08 -15.92
N VAL A 99 -7.53 8.10 -15.21
CA VAL A 99 -7.84 8.05 -13.78
C VAL A 99 -8.91 7.00 -13.50
N TRP A 100 -9.97 6.98 -14.32
CA TRP A 100 -11.08 6.04 -14.18
C TRP A 100 -10.63 4.58 -14.32
N ARG A 101 -9.80 4.27 -15.32
CA ARG A 101 -9.21 2.92 -15.50
C ARG A 101 -8.43 2.44 -14.27
N LYS A 102 -7.90 3.35 -13.45
CA LYS A 102 -7.20 3.01 -12.20
C LYS A 102 -8.13 2.77 -11.00
N SER A 103 -9.44 2.99 -11.13
CA SER A 103 -10.42 2.60 -10.11
C SER A 103 -10.72 1.10 -10.06
N GLY A 104 -10.26 0.34 -11.08
CA GLY A 104 -10.51 -1.10 -11.19
C GLY A 104 -11.92 -1.45 -11.66
N LYS A 105 -12.75 -0.47 -12.04
CA LYS A 105 -14.07 -0.72 -12.64
C LYS A 105 -13.95 -0.98 -14.13
N GLU A 106 -14.70 -1.98 -14.59
CA GLU A 106 -14.78 -2.36 -16.01
C GLU A 106 -15.76 -1.49 -16.80
N VAL A 107 -16.73 -0.89 -16.10
CA VAL A 107 -17.72 0.02 -16.71
C VAL A 107 -16.99 1.19 -17.35
N GLU A 108 -17.34 1.53 -18.59
CA GLU A 108 -16.75 2.69 -19.26
C GLU A 108 -17.17 4.00 -18.61
N LEU A 109 -16.26 4.98 -18.60
CA LEU A 109 -16.58 6.32 -18.13
C LEU A 109 -17.51 7.00 -19.16
N PRO A 110 -18.73 7.41 -18.77
CA PRO A 110 -19.61 8.14 -19.68
C PRO A 110 -18.99 9.49 -20.06
N LEU A 111 -19.43 10.06 -21.20
CA LEU A 111 -18.91 11.34 -21.72
C LEU A 111 -19.02 12.48 -20.70
N ASN A 112 -20.14 12.54 -19.97
CA ASN A 112 -20.43 13.53 -18.93
C ASN A 112 -20.85 12.82 -17.63
N PRO A 113 -19.89 12.33 -16.82
CA PRO A 113 -20.21 11.61 -15.59
C PRO A 113 -20.70 12.58 -14.51
N SER A 114 -21.93 12.40 -14.02
CA SER A 114 -22.40 13.16 -12.85
C SER A 114 -21.68 12.70 -11.57
N PRO A 115 -21.53 13.57 -10.55
CA PRO A 115 -20.92 13.18 -9.29
C PRO A 115 -21.64 11.99 -8.64
N ASP A 116 -22.97 12.00 -8.66
CA ASP A 116 -23.80 10.92 -8.10
C ASP A 116 -23.52 9.58 -8.78
N TRP A 117 -23.34 9.58 -10.10
CA TRP A 117 -23.00 8.37 -10.84
C TRP A 117 -21.63 7.82 -10.44
N ILE A 118 -20.63 8.69 -10.23
CA ILE A 118 -19.29 8.27 -9.77
C ILE A 118 -19.38 7.71 -8.35
N VAL A 119 -20.08 8.42 -7.45
CA VAL A 119 -20.25 8.03 -6.05
C VAL A 119 -20.96 6.68 -5.94
N SER A 120 -22.04 6.47 -6.70
CA SER A 120 -22.79 5.21 -6.69
C SER A 120 -21.98 4.05 -7.30
N THR A 121 -21.33 4.28 -8.45
CA THR A 121 -20.58 3.24 -9.17
C THR A 121 -19.36 2.75 -8.37
N LEU A 122 -18.70 3.67 -7.65
CA LEU A 122 -17.55 3.37 -6.80
C LEU A 122 -17.91 3.05 -5.35
N GLN A 123 -19.20 3.19 -4.98
CA GLN A 123 -19.72 3.04 -3.61
C GLN A 123 -18.90 3.85 -2.60
N LEU A 124 -18.66 5.14 -2.91
CA LEU A 124 -17.72 5.96 -2.14
C LEU A 124 -18.16 6.19 -0.69
N ASN A 125 -19.48 6.24 -0.44
CA ASN A 125 -20.05 6.50 0.89
C ASN A 125 -19.97 5.29 1.83
N ASP A 126 -20.04 4.07 1.29
CA ASP A 126 -20.00 2.83 2.08
C ASP A 126 -18.55 2.37 2.36
N ARG A 127 -17.57 3.09 1.82
CA ARG A 127 -16.16 2.73 1.95
C ARG A 127 -15.62 3.12 3.32
N PHE A 128 -14.95 2.14 3.92
CA PHE A 128 -14.11 2.39 5.08
C PHE A 128 -13.01 3.42 4.76
N PRO A 129 -12.64 4.33 5.68
CA PRO A 129 -11.73 5.45 5.41
C PRO A 129 -10.25 5.00 5.36
N TRP A 130 -9.93 4.12 4.41
CA TRP A 130 -8.61 3.53 4.22
C TRP A 130 -7.51 4.57 4.07
N LYS A 131 -7.78 5.72 3.41
CA LYS A 131 -6.80 6.82 3.26
C LYS A 131 -6.38 7.46 4.57
N ARG A 132 -7.26 7.48 5.58
CA ARG A 132 -6.95 8.02 6.90
C ARG A 132 -6.16 7.00 7.72
N ILE A 133 -6.66 5.78 7.77
CA ILE A 133 -6.11 4.70 8.61
C ILE A 133 -4.78 4.18 8.06
N GLY A 134 -4.65 4.06 6.74
CA GLY A 134 -3.45 3.52 6.12
C GLY A 134 -2.21 4.40 6.33
N LYS A 135 -2.36 5.71 6.59
CA LYS A 135 -1.22 6.57 6.98
C LYS A 135 -0.65 6.20 8.35
N PHE A 136 -1.53 6.05 9.35
CA PHE A 136 -1.15 5.62 10.69
C PHE A 136 -0.57 4.21 10.67
N TYR A 137 -1.23 3.31 9.93
CA TYR A 137 -0.76 1.95 9.76
C TYR A 137 0.61 1.89 9.09
N LEU A 138 0.86 2.69 8.05
CA LEU A 138 2.16 2.75 7.40
C LEU A 138 3.27 3.18 8.36
N GLY A 139 3.00 4.19 9.21
CA GLY A 139 3.94 4.61 10.24
C GLY A 139 4.25 3.48 11.23
N PHE A 140 3.21 2.85 11.79
CA PHE A 140 3.36 1.72 12.70
C PHE A 140 4.13 0.55 12.05
N TYR A 141 3.78 0.21 10.80
CA TYR A 141 4.44 -0.84 10.03
C TYR A 141 5.94 -0.59 9.85
N LEU A 142 6.33 0.64 9.48
CA LEU A 142 7.74 1.01 9.34
C LEU A 142 8.48 0.92 10.68
N THR A 143 7.87 1.39 11.77
CA THR A 143 8.46 1.28 13.11
C THR A 143 8.72 -0.18 13.50
N VAL A 144 7.73 -1.05 13.32
CA VAL A 144 7.87 -2.49 13.63
C VAL A 144 8.98 -3.13 12.80
N ILE A 145 9.05 -2.84 11.50
CA ILE A 145 10.11 -3.38 10.63
C ILE A 145 11.49 -2.88 11.07
N CYS A 146 11.64 -1.58 11.34
CA CYS A 146 12.93 -1.03 11.75
C CYS A 146 13.42 -1.62 13.07
N ILE A 147 12.54 -1.74 14.07
CA ILE A 147 12.88 -2.37 15.36
C ILE A 147 13.26 -3.84 15.15
N SER A 148 12.53 -4.55 14.30
CA SER A 148 12.78 -5.96 14.05
C SER A 148 14.09 -6.20 13.31
N LEU A 149 14.42 -5.37 12.31
CA LEU A 149 15.70 -5.40 11.62
C LEU A 149 16.84 -5.06 12.57
N TYR A 150 16.67 -4.05 13.43
CA TYR A 150 17.66 -3.71 14.45
C TYR A 150 17.91 -4.89 15.40
N TYR A 151 16.84 -5.48 15.93
CA TYR A 151 16.94 -6.64 16.81
C TYR A 151 17.63 -7.84 16.13
N LEU A 152 17.20 -8.21 14.92
CA LEU A 152 17.81 -9.31 14.16
C LEU A 152 19.29 -9.05 13.86
N THR A 153 19.64 -7.81 13.53
CA THR A 153 21.03 -7.43 13.25
C THR A 153 21.87 -7.47 14.53
N SER A 154 21.34 -6.99 15.66
CA SER A 154 22.03 -7.02 16.96
C SER A 154 22.33 -8.46 17.37
N VAL A 155 21.32 -9.34 17.30
CA VAL A 155 21.49 -10.76 17.62
C VAL A 155 22.52 -11.39 16.68
N TYR A 156 22.47 -11.08 15.38
CA TYR A 156 23.48 -11.57 14.44
C TYR A 156 24.90 -11.12 14.78
N LEU A 157 25.10 -9.85 15.19
CA LEU A 157 26.43 -9.35 15.53
C LEU A 157 26.97 -9.95 16.83
N GLU A 158 26.11 -10.17 17.82
CA GLU A 158 26.51 -10.73 19.11
C GLU A 158 26.81 -12.23 19.05
N THR A 159 25.97 -12.96 18.32
CA THR A 159 25.95 -14.43 18.38
C THR A 159 26.31 -15.07 17.04
N GLY A 160 26.32 -14.32 15.93
CA GLY A 160 26.29 -14.93 14.58
C GLY A 160 25.00 -15.71 14.34
N PHE A 161 23.95 -15.37 15.11
CA PHE A 161 22.79 -16.19 15.44
C PHE A 161 23.08 -17.47 16.26
N GLN A 162 24.34 -17.82 16.52
CA GLN A 162 24.75 -19.04 17.24
C GLN A 162 24.72 -18.80 18.76
N ASN A 163 23.88 -19.55 19.50
CA ASN A 163 23.75 -19.49 20.98
C ASN A 163 25.00 -19.02 21.73
#